data_AF-A0A146K9D4-F1
#
_entry.id   AF-A0A146K9D4-F1
#
_cell.length_a   1.000
_cell.length_b   1.000
_cell.length_c   1.000
_cell.angle_alpha   90.00
_cell.angle_beta   90.00
_cell.angle_gamma   90.00
#
_symmetry.space_group_name_H-M   'P 1'
#
loop_
_entity.id
_entity.type
_entity.pdbx_description
1 polymer ?
#
loop_
_entity_poly.entity_id
_entity_poly.type
_entity_poly.pdbx_seq_one_letter_code
_entity_poly.pdbx_strand_id
1 'polypeptide(L)' 'MMGGQQMMMDPMLQQKFMMLDRDHSGRISVREIAQAYQQLEFPYTSAKMLLQGISDLPFIDMNTFPMF' A
#
# COMPACT_ATOMS: atom_id res chain seq x y z
N MET A 1 -23.30 24.76 7.18
CA MET A 1 -21.87 25.10 7.29
C MET A 1 -21.10 24.16 6.38
N MET A 2 -19.98 24.65 5.86
CA MET A 2 -19.28 24.24 4.64
C MET A 2 -19.07 22.74 4.41
N GLY A 3 -19.31 22.33 3.16
CA GLY A 3 -18.68 21.16 2.57
C GLY A 3 -17.18 21.35 2.50
N GLY A 4 -16.48 20.30 2.91
CA GLY A 4 -15.03 20.22 2.95
C GLY A 4 -14.69 18.83 3.44
N GLN A 5 -14.95 17.81 2.62
CA GLN A 5 -14.30 16.51 2.76
C GLN A 5 -12.80 16.74 2.54
N GLN A 6 -12.15 17.27 3.57
CA GLN A 6 -10.71 17.17 3.70
C GLN A 6 -10.43 15.68 3.68
N MET A 7 -9.70 15.24 2.65
CA MET A 7 -9.09 13.93 2.54
C MET A 7 -8.06 13.77 3.66
N MET A 8 -8.52 13.83 4.92
CA MET A 8 -7.78 13.34 6.06
C MET A 8 -7.72 11.84 5.84
N MET A 9 -6.62 11.40 5.24
CA MET A 9 -6.23 10.00 5.16
C MET A 9 -6.60 9.36 6.49
N ASP A 10 -7.45 8.34 6.47
CA ASP A 10 -7.90 7.69 7.69
C ASP A 10 -6.63 7.33 8.50
N PRO A 11 -6.49 7.75 9.76
CA PRO A 11 -5.26 7.53 10.53
C PRO A 11 -4.90 6.04 10.59
N MET A 12 -5.91 5.16 10.48
CA MET A 12 -5.70 3.73 10.36
C MET A 12 -5.06 3.32 9.02
N LEU A 13 -5.45 3.94 7.90
CA LEU A 13 -4.83 3.74 6.58
C LEU A 13 -3.36 4.17 6.60
N GLN A 14 -3.07 5.32 7.20
CA GLN A 14 -1.69 5.79 7.31
C GLN A 14 -0.83 4.85 8.16
N GLN A 15 -1.38 4.34 9.27
CA GLN A 15 -0.68 3.39 10.13
C GLN A 15 -0.42 2.05 9.42
N LYS A 16 -1.39 1.55 8.63
CA LYS A 16 -1.21 0.36 7.79
C LYS A 16 -0.14 0.57 6.73
N PHE A 17 -0.11 1.74 6.10
CA PHE A 17 0.91 2.09 5.11
C PHE A 17 2.30 2.00 5.73
N MET A 18 2.51 2.67 6.87
CA MET A 18 3.80 2.66 7.59
C MET A 18 4.19 1.26 8.09
N MET A 19 3.23 0.39 8.37
CA MET A 19 3.52 -1.00 8.75
C MET A 19 4.06 -1.84 7.59
N LEU A 20 3.68 -1.50 6.35
CA LEU A 20 4.10 -2.17 5.13
C LEU A 20 5.38 -1.53 4.54
N ASP A 21 5.48 -0.20 4.56
CA ASP A 21 6.63 0.61 4.14
C ASP A 21 7.78 0.49 5.16
N ARG A 22 8.48 -0.65 5.13
CA ARG A 22 9.50 -1.00 6.11
C ARG A 22 10.76 -0.17 5.97
N ASP A 23 11.03 0.32 4.77
CA ASP A 23 12.17 1.22 4.53
C ASP A 23 11.82 2.70 4.69
N HIS A 24 10.55 3.00 5.00
CA HIS A 24 10.02 4.36 5.21
C HIS A 24 10.29 5.26 3.99
N SER A 25 10.32 4.69 2.79
CA SER A 25 10.54 5.43 1.55
C SER A 25 9.32 6.24 1.10
N GLY A 26 8.17 6.02 1.73
CA GLY A 26 6.88 6.58 1.32
C GLY A 26 6.26 5.82 0.13
N ARG A 27 6.77 4.63 -0.18
CA ARG A 27 6.31 3.76 -1.27
C ARG A 27 6.44 2.31 -0.85
N ILE A 28 5.41 1.50 -1.09
CA ILE A 28 5.44 0.06 -0.83
C ILE A 28 5.77 -0.67 -2.12
N SER A 29 6.93 -1.32 -2.12
CA SER A 29 7.40 -2.14 -3.24
C SER A 29 6.81 -3.56 -3.21
N VAL A 30 6.89 -4.27 -4.35
CA VAL A 30 6.49 -5.70 -4.42
C VAL A 30 7.22 -6.54 -3.36
N ARG A 31 8.48 -6.18 -3.05
CA ARG A 31 9.28 -6.91 -2.05
C ARG A 31 8.70 -6.74 -0.66
N GLU A 32 8.27 -5.54 -0.29
CA GLU A 32 7.67 -5.27 1.01
C GLU A 32 6.31 -5.94 1.15
N ILE A 33 5.50 -5.97 0.08
CA ILE A 33 4.27 -6.77 0.07
C ILE A 33 4.61 -8.25 0.26
N ALA A 34 5.54 -8.81 -0.53
CA ALA A 34 5.92 -10.21 -0.39
C ALA A 34 6.47 -10.54 1.01
N GLN A 35 7.21 -9.62 1.64
CA GLN A 35 7.72 -9.77 3.01
C GLN A 35 6.62 -9.65 4.07
N ALA A 36 5.70 -8.71 3.92
CA ALA A 36 4.59 -8.50 4.84
C ALA A 36 3.63 -9.71 4.83
N TYR A 37 3.40 -10.29 3.65
CA TYR A 37 2.55 -11.45 3.45
C TYR A 37 3.33 -12.78 3.44
N GLN A 38 4.62 -12.77 3.81
CA GLN A 38 5.46 -13.96 3.83
C GLN A 38 4.92 -15.04 4.78
N GLN A 39 4.26 -14.63 5.87
CA GLN A 39 3.60 -15.55 6.81
C GLN A 39 2.44 -16.33 6.19
N LEU A 40 1.86 -15.82 5.09
CA LEU A 40 0.78 -16.48 4.35
C LEU A 40 1.30 -17.28 3.15
N GLU A 41 2.61 -17.56 3.08
CA GLU A 41 3.29 -18.16 1.92
C GLU A 41 2.96 -17.44 0.60
N PHE A 42 2.73 -16.13 0.67
CA PHE A 42 2.24 -15.36 -0.45
C PHE A 42 3.34 -15.20 -1.51
N PRO A 43 3.18 -15.75 -2.74
CA PRO A 43 4.23 -15.72 -3.74
C PRO A 43 4.53 -14.30 -4.23
N TYR A 44 5.79 -14.04 -4.58
CA TYR A 44 6.21 -12.76 -5.16
C TYR A 44 5.42 -12.41 -6.43
N THR A 45 5.10 -13.41 -7.27
CA THR A 45 4.26 -13.23 -8.46
C THR A 45 2.86 -12.72 -8.11
N SER A 46 2.27 -13.22 -7.02
CA SER A 46 0.94 -12.78 -6.57
C SER A 46 0.97 -11.34 -6.06
N ALA A 47 2.04 -10.95 -5.33
CA ALA A 47 2.25 -9.56 -4.93
C ALA A 47 2.38 -8.63 -6.13
N LYS A 48 3.08 -9.08 -7.18
CA LYS A 48 3.20 -8.34 -8.43
C LYS A 48 1.85 -8.20 -9.14
N MET A 49 1.06 -9.28 -9.21
CA MET A 49 -0.27 -9.26 -9.82
C MET A 49 -1.23 -8.31 -9.09
N LEU A 50 -1.19 -8.31 -7.76
CA LEU A 50 -1.98 -7.40 -6.95
C LEU A 50 -1.62 -5.95 -7.26
N LEU A 51 -0.32 -5.64 -7.28
CA LEU A 51 0.18 -4.31 -7.63
C LEU A 51 -0.30 -3.85 -9.01
N GLN A 52 -0.20 -4.72 -10.01
CA GLN A 52 -0.68 -4.46 -11.37
C GLN A 52 -2.21 -4.29 -11.46
N GLY A 53 -2.96 -4.85 -10.51
CA GLY A 53 -4.42 -4.71 -10.47
C GLY A 53 -4.91 -3.38 -9.91
N ILE A 54 -4.09 -2.71 -9.09
CA ILE A 54 -4.47 -1.47 -8.38
C ILE A 54 -3.70 -0.24 -8.87
N SER A 55 -2.59 -0.42 -9.59
CA SER A 55 -1.72 0.66 -10.04
C SER A 55 -0.89 0.26 -11.27
N ASP A 56 -0.65 1.21 -12.17
CA ASP A 56 0.30 1.07 -13.27
C ASP A 56 1.77 1.25 -12.81
N LEU A 57 1.98 1.71 -11.58
CA LEU A 57 3.29 1.94 -11.00
C LEU A 57 3.89 0.65 -10.44
N PRO A 58 5.23 0.50 -10.43
CA PRO A 58 5.90 -0.66 -9.84
C PRO A 58 5.90 -0.64 -8.29
N PHE A 59 5.13 0.24 -7.66
CA PHE A 59 5.00 0.44 -6.22
C PHE A 59 3.62 1.04 -5.88
N ILE A 60 3.22 0.90 -4.62
CA ILE A 60 2.02 1.53 -4.06
C ILE A 60 2.48 2.79 -3.32
N ASP A 61 1.93 3.93 -3.68
CA ASP A 61 2.13 5.20 -2.98
C ASP A 61 0.91 5.54 -2.10
N MET A 62 0.96 6.64 -1.37
CA MET A 62 -0.16 7.06 -0.53
C MET A 62 -1.45 7.32 -1.31
N ASN A 63 -1.40 7.61 -2.61
CA ASN A 63 -2.60 7.86 -3.42
C ASN A 63 -3.28 6.55 -3.84
N THR A 64 -2.49 5.50 -4.07
CA THR A 64 -2.93 4.19 -4.54
C THR A 64 -3.19 3.21 -3.40
N PHE A 65 -2.63 3.46 -2.22
CA PHE A 65 -2.82 2.62 -1.04
C PHE A 65 -4.28 2.42 -0.59
N PRO A 66 -5.20 3.39 -0.69
CA PRO A 66 -6.60 3.15 -0.38
C PRO A 66 -7.28 2.10 -1.27
N MET A 67 -6.67 1.74 -2.41
CA MET A 67 -7.14 0.67 -3.31
C MET A 67 -6.54 -0.70 -2.99
N PHE A 68 -5.58 -0.77 -2.06
CA PHE A 68 -4.92 -1.99 -1.58
C PHE A 68 -5.69 -2.62 -0.41
#